data_AF-A0A7C3Z2V0-F1
#
_entry.id   AF-A0A7C3Z2V0-F1
#
_cell.length_a   1.000
_cell.length_b   1.000
_cell.length_c   1.000
_cell.angle_alpha   90.00
_cell.angle_beta   90.00
_cell.angle_gamma   90.00
#
_symmetry.space_group_name_H-M   'P 1'
#
loop_
_entity.id
_entity.type
_entity.pdbx_description
1 polymer ?
#
loop_
_entity_poly.entity_id
_entity_poly.type
_entity_poly.pdbx_seq_one_letter_code
_entity_poly.pdbx_strand_id
1 'polypeptide(L)'
;MIKFLADLWRSLFAPPSRLPKDFYFSPQPLGPKFEWVSPDRIRVLEGFFENKIFRVISEIAPKEAHFFLELDGKVVGKVDLERNAPEATIVLWNIVVEKPLRHKGLASILTFISFRELLRLHNQASFFIRMVRLIKPSEKEIRAQNVGIGVIAKKLGFSPEYNLPQLLLEKNIVEITPLPAFEDMPPAYRIVLRSYPLVLVSFLVDPKTSHPFDESNPIYRSVITPDVAQVWLSNGMIIIGNGNYILKREGLNRMINHLARNEEEAKIFFRKIKPL
;
A
#
# COMPACT_ATOMS: atom_id res chain seq x y z
N MET A 1 -9.94 -41.53 -10.80
CA MET A 1 -9.13 -41.38 -12.03
C MET A 1 -9.81 -40.49 -13.07
N ILE A 2 -11.07 -40.75 -13.44
CA ILE A 2 -11.83 -39.98 -14.46
C ILE A 2 -12.05 -38.50 -14.06
N LYS A 3 -12.27 -38.21 -12.78
CA LYS A 3 -12.46 -36.83 -12.27
C LYS A 3 -11.20 -35.97 -12.35
N PHE A 4 -10.03 -36.56 -12.09
CA PHE A 4 -8.73 -35.89 -12.18
C PHE A 4 -8.38 -35.51 -13.62
N LEU A 5 -8.63 -36.41 -14.58
CA LEU A 5 -8.46 -36.12 -16.00
C LEU A 5 -9.46 -35.06 -16.48
N ALA A 6 -10.71 -35.08 -16.01
CA ALA A 6 -11.71 -34.06 -16.35
C ALA A 6 -11.35 -32.67 -15.80
N ASP A 7 -10.81 -32.58 -14.58
CA ASP A 7 -10.36 -31.31 -13.99
C ASP A 7 -9.08 -30.79 -14.68
N LEU A 8 -8.16 -31.68 -15.06
CA LEU A 8 -6.97 -31.33 -15.83
C LEU A 8 -7.35 -30.78 -17.23
N TRP A 9 -8.28 -31.44 -17.92
CA TRP A 9 -8.80 -30.99 -19.22
C TRP A 9 -9.58 -29.67 -19.11
N ARG A 10 -10.37 -29.47 -18.06
CA ARG A 10 -11.02 -28.17 -17.80
C ARG A 10 -10.01 -27.05 -17.53
N SER A 11 -8.87 -27.33 -16.90
CA SER A 11 -7.82 -26.32 -16.68
C SER A 11 -7.06 -25.96 -17.97
N LEU A 12 -6.88 -26.93 -18.87
CA LEU A 12 -6.15 -26.75 -20.14
C LEU A 12 -7.00 -26.10 -21.24
N PHE A 13 -8.33 -26.27 -21.19
CA PHE A 13 -9.27 -25.75 -22.19
C PHE A 13 -10.29 -24.75 -21.61
N ALA A 14 -10.12 -24.31 -20.36
CA ALA A 14 -10.85 -23.17 -19.86
C ALA A 14 -10.56 -22.00 -20.82
N PRO A 15 -11.58 -21.43 -21.49
CA PRO A 15 -11.36 -20.24 -22.30
C PRO A 15 -10.67 -19.21 -21.40
N PRO A 16 -9.66 -18.47 -21.88
CA PRO A 16 -8.96 -17.48 -21.09
C PRO A 16 -10.05 -16.64 -20.45
N SER A 17 -10.19 -16.74 -19.13
CA SER A 17 -11.27 -16.11 -18.39
C SER A 17 -11.35 -14.69 -18.93
N ARG A 18 -12.47 -14.36 -19.60
CA ARG A 18 -12.65 -13.04 -20.16
C ARG A 18 -12.35 -12.10 -19.00
N LEU A 19 -11.38 -11.21 -19.21
CA LEU A 19 -11.06 -10.22 -18.20
C LEU A 19 -12.39 -9.57 -17.81
N PRO A 20 -12.59 -9.26 -16.52
CA PRO A 20 -13.79 -8.56 -16.11
C PRO A 20 -14.01 -7.36 -17.03
N LYS A 21 -15.26 -7.04 -17.33
CA LYS A 21 -15.59 -5.89 -18.17
C LYS A 21 -14.94 -4.58 -17.69
N ASP A 22 -14.54 -4.53 -16.43
CA ASP A 22 -13.97 -3.37 -15.74
C ASP A 22 -12.42 -3.36 -15.71
N PHE A 23 -11.73 -4.32 -16.33
CA PHE A 23 -10.27 -4.25 -16.44
C PHE A 23 -9.85 -3.26 -17.53
N TYR A 24 -9.08 -2.24 -17.13
CA TYR A 24 -8.57 -1.21 -18.02
C TYR A 24 -7.10 -0.92 -17.70
N PHE A 25 -6.23 -1.15 -18.68
CA PHE A 25 -4.80 -0.90 -18.53
C PHE A 25 -4.46 0.55 -18.91
N SER A 26 -4.07 1.33 -17.91
CA SER A 26 -3.58 2.70 -17.97
C SER A 26 -2.45 2.81 -16.94
N PRO A 27 -1.20 2.52 -17.34
CA PRO A 27 -0.09 2.41 -16.40
C PRO A 27 0.21 3.75 -15.72
N GLN A 28 0.49 3.70 -14.41
CA GLN A 28 0.80 4.88 -13.62
C GLN A 28 2.03 4.63 -12.72
N PRO A 29 2.92 5.62 -12.55
CA PRO A 29 4.05 5.46 -11.64
C PRO A 29 3.56 5.43 -10.17
N LEU A 30 4.10 4.51 -9.36
CA LEU A 30 3.86 4.48 -7.91
C LEU A 30 4.68 5.54 -7.16
N GLY A 31 5.87 5.83 -7.67
CA GLY A 31 6.86 6.80 -7.17
C GLY A 31 7.71 7.31 -8.32
N PRO A 32 8.96 7.75 -8.08
CA PRO A 32 9.86 8.19 -9.16
C PRO A 32 9.99 7.12 -10.24
N LYS A 33 9.92 7.53 -11.50
CA LYS A 33 10.23 6.65 -12.63
C LYS A 33 11.67 6.14 -12.52
N PHE A 34 11.84 4.88 -12.91
CA PHE A 34 13.15 4.24 -13.00
C PHE A 34 13.13 3.19 -14.11
N GLU A 35 14.31 2.75 -14.50
CA GLU A 35 14.50 1.66 -15.45
C GLU A 35 15.54 0.67 -14.93
N TRP A 36 15.54 -0.54 -15.49
CA TRP A 36 16.54 -1.57 -15.17
C TRP A 36 17.73 -1.40 -16.11
N VAL A 37 18.94 -1.26 -15.54
CA VAL A 37 20.20 -1.19 -16.30
C VAL A 37 20.94 -2.53 -16.30
N SER A 38 20.70 -3.37 -15.29
CA SER A 38 21.13 -4.77 -15.20
C SER A 38 20.08 -5.57 -14.41
N PRO A 39 20.17 -6.90 -14.30
CA PRO A 39 19.23 -7.70 -13.51
C PRO A 39 19.13 -7.31 -12.03
N ASP A 40 20.17 -6.68 -11.48
CA ASP A 40 20.29 -6.27 -10.08
C ASP A 40 20.47 -4.76 -9.92
N ARG A 41 20.29 -3.94 -10.97
CA ARG A 41 20.48 -2.49 -10.88
C ARG A 41 19.39 -1.72 -11.60
N ILE A 42 18.99 -0.63 -10.96
CA ILE A 42 18.04 0.34 -11.50
C ILE A 42 18.66 1.72 -11.59
N ARG A 43 18.26 2.50 -12.59
CA ARG A 43 18.56 3.93 -12.70
C ARG A 43 17.28 4.73 -12.49
N VAL A 44 17.30 5.67 -11.56
CA VAL A 44 16.17 6.58 -11.34
C VAL A 44 16.19 7.69 -12.40
N LEU A 45 15.04 7.97 -13.01
CA LEU A 45 14.90 8.84 -14.17
C LEU A 45 14.34 10.23 -13.83
N GLU A 46 13.83 10.43 -12.62
CA GLU A 46 13.24 11.71 -12.20
C GLU A 46 13.36 11.91 -10.68
N GLY A 47 13.30 13.17 -10.25
CA GLY A 47 13.28 13.55 -8.84
C GLY A 47 14.66 13.59 -8.18
N PHE A 48 14.69 13.45 -6.85
CA PHE A 48 15.90 13.70 -6.04
C PHE A 48 17.10 12.80 -6.39
N PHE A 49 16.84 11.60 -6.90
CA PHE A 49 17.87 10.63 -7.26
C PHE A 49 18.06 10.50 -8.78
N GLU A 50 17.65 11.48 -9.57
CA GLU A 50 17.80 11.44 -11.02
C GLU A 50 19.23 11.06 -11.44
N ASN A 51 19.32 10.10 -12.38
CA ASN A 51 20.54 9.47 -12.89
C ASN A 51 21.37 8.67 -11.86
N LYS A 52 20.93 8.54 -10.60
CA LYS A 52 21.57 7.63 -9.64
C LYS A 52 21.21 6.19 -9.94
N ILE A 53 22.21 5.31 -9.77
CA ILE A 53 22.08 3.87 -9.95
C ILE A 53 22.03 3.22 -8.58
N PHE A 54 20.97 2.47 -8.31
CA PHE A 54 20.83 1.65 -7.11
C PHE A 54 21.04 0.19 -7.49
N ARG A 55 21.70 -0.55 -6.60
CA ARG A 55 21.68 -2.01 -6.64
C ARG A 55 20.46 -2.51 -5.86
N VAL A 56 19.75 -3.46 -6.46
CA VAL A 56 18.60 -4.15 -5.88
C VAL A 56 19.06 -5.53 -5.44
N ILE A 57 18.92 -5.82 -4.15
CA ILE A 57 19.24 -7.13 -3.57
C ILE A 57 17.93 -7.79 -3.17
N SER A 58 17.72 -9.02 -3.61
CA SER A 58 16.50 -9.79 -3.36
C SER A 58 16.86 -11.11 -2.67
N GLU A 59 16.34 -11.31 -1.47
CA GLU A 59 16.51 -12.54 -0.69
C GLU A 59 15.13 -13.17 -0.50
N ILE A 60 14.86 -14.28 -1.19
CA ILE A 60 13.52 -14.89 -1.22
C ILE A 60 13.60 -16.31 -0.68
N ALA A 61 13.09 -16.50 0.53
CA ALA A 61 12.97 -17.78 1.20
C ALA A 61 11.55 -18.36 1.06
N PRO A 62 11.28 -19.60 1.52
CA PRO A 62 9.94 -20.17 1.44
C PRO A 62 8.86 -19.39 2.21
N LYS A 63 9.21 -18.79 3.36
CA LYS A 63 8.27 -18.11 4.27
C LYS A 63 8.40 -16.59 4.33
N GLU A 64 9.47 -16.06 3.79
CA GLU A 64 9.80 -14.64 3.89
C GLU A 64 10.52 -14.17 2.63
N ALA A 65 10.47 -12.86 2.39
CA ALA A 65 11.23 -12.20 1.36
C ALA A 65 11.72 -10.84 1.85
N HIS A 66 12.97 -10.53 1.56
CA HIS A 66 13.62 -9.27 1.88
C HIS A 66 14.13 -8.64 0.60
N PHE A 67 13.86 -7.35 0.43
CA PHE A 67 14.43 -6.58 -0.68
C PHE A 67 15.13 -5.35 -0.14
N PHE A 68 16.31 -5.07 -0.69
CA PHE A 68 17.15 -3.95 -0.28
C PHE A 68 17.47 -3.07 -1.48
N LEU A 69 17.58 -1.76 -1.23
CA LEU A 69 18.20 -0.81 -2.14
C LEU A 69 19.55 -0.40 -1.57
N GLU A 70 20.58 -0.52 -2.39
CA GLU A 70 21.94 -0.11 -2.08
C GLU A 70 22.37 1.03 -3.01
N LEU A 71 22.93 2.09 -2.43
CA LEU A 71 23.54 3.22 -3.13
C LEU A 71 24.98 3.36 -2.64
N ASP A 72 25.94 3.40 -3.57
CA ASP A 72 27.37 3.56 -3.26
C ASP A 72 27.88 2.56 -2.20
N GLY A 73 27.44 1.30 -2.28
CA GLY A 73 27.84 0.21 -1.37
C GLY A 73 27.15 0.23 0.00
N LYS A 74 26.17 1.12 0.22
CA LYS A 74 25.40 1.22 1.47
C LYS A 74 23.92 0.93 1.26
N VAL A 75 23.34 0.09 2.11
CA VAL A 75 21.90 -0.18 2.11
C VAL A 75 21.16 1.06 2.62
N VAL A 76 20.38 1.69 1.73
CA VAL A 76 19.62 2.92 2.01
C VAL A 76 18.13 2.67 2.26
N GLY A 77 17.66 1.46 1.96
CA GLY A 77 16.29 1.05 2.24
C GLY A 77 16.09 -0.46 2.20
N LYS A 78 15.06 -0.91 2.89
CA LYS A 78 14.70 -2.31 3.08
C LYS A 78 13.18 -2.47 3.09
N VAL A 79 12.67 -3.56 2.53
CA VAL A 79 11.30 -4.01 2.74
C VAL A 79 11.30 -5.48 3.16
N ASP A 80 10.49 -5.81 4.16
CA ASP A 80 10.33 -7.13 4.71
C ASP A 80 8.91 -7.63 4.47
N LEU A 81 8.81 -8.86 3.95
CA LEU A 81 7.54 -9.50 3.63
C LEU A 81 7.50 -10.91 4.20
N GLU A 82 6.35 -11.28 4.78
CA GLU A 82 6.00 -12.68 5.04
C GLU A 82 5.25 -13.23 3.83
N ARG A 83 5.41 -14.52 3.55
CA ARG A 83 4.64 -15.22 2.51
C ARG A 83 4.37 -16.68 2.89
N ASN A 84 3.18 -17.17 2.59
CA ASN A 84 2.83 -18.58 2.79
C ASN A 84 2.88 -19.34 1.45
N ALA A 85 3.99 -19.99 1.10
CA ALA A 85 4.04 -20.83 -0.10
C ALA A 85 3.13 -22.07 0.04
N PRO A 86 2.44 -22.54 -1.03
CA PRO A 86 2.42 -22.07 -2.42
C PRO A 86 1.26 -21.09 -2.77
N GLU A 87 0.21 -21.01 -1.96
CA GLU A 87 -0.89 -20.03 -2.08
C GLU A 87 -0.57 -18.79 -1.21
N ALA A 88 0.23 -17.88 -1.76
CA ALA A 88 0.86 -16.85 -0.96
C ALA A 88 -0.07 -15.70 -0.63
N THR A 89 -0.54 -15.67 0.62
CA THR A 89 -0.79 -14.38 1.28
C THR A 89 0.56 -13.72 1.49
N ILE A 90 0.82 -12.63 0.78
CA ILE A 90 2.00 -11.78 0.88
C ILE A 90 1.66 -10.65 1.84
N VAL A 91 2.39 -10.58 2.95
CA VAL A 91 2.20 -9.58 3.99
C VAL A 91 3.42 -8.67 4.04
N LEU A 92 3.29 -7.42 3.59
CA LEU A 92 4.29 -6.40 3.86
C LEU A 92 4.12 -5.95 5.31
N TRP A 93 5.11 -6.21 6.15
CA TRP A 93 5.05 -5.86 7.58
C TRP A 93 6.05 -4.78 7.98
N ASN A 94 7.08 -4.53 7.17
CA ASN A 94 8.04 -3.47 7.44
C ASN A 94 8.63 -2.89 6.16
N ILE A 95 8.76 -1.56 6.12
CA ILE A 95 9.49 -0.83 5.09
C ILE A 95 10.27 0.30 5.76
N VAL A 96 11.57 0.32 5.52
CA VAL A 96 12.50 1.26 6.16
C VAL A 96 13.32 1.94 5.09
N VAL A 97 13.46 3.25 5.21
CA VAL A 97 14.37 4.08 4.42
C VAL A 97 15.16 4.94 5.40
N GLU A 98 16.46 5.10 5.14
CA GLU A 98 17.32 5.96 5.95
C GLU A 98 16.70 7.35 6.12
N LYS A 99 16.73 7.89 7.34
CA LYS A 99 16.05 9.15 7.71
C LYS A 99 16.28 10.31 6.72
N PRO A 100 17.51 10.63 6.29
CA PRO A 100 17.75 11.74 5.34
C PRO A 100 17.19 11.49 3.93
N LEU A 101 16.86 10.24 3.59
CA LEU A 101 16.39 9.82 2.26
C LEU A 101 14.89 9.53 2.24
N ARG A 102 14.19 9.71 3.37
CA ARG A 102 12.72 9.59 3.45
C ARG A 102 12.05 10.63 2.56
N HIS A 103 10.83 10.33 2.13
CA HIS A 103 10.01 11.19 1.25
C HIS A 103 10.62 11.45 -0.14
N LYS A 104 11.70 10.76 -0.51
CA LYS A 104 12.33 10.83 -1.84
C LYS A 104 11.92 9.68 -2.78
N GLY A 105 10.89 8.92 -2.41
CA GLY A 105 10.29 7.88 -3.27
C GLY A 105 10.91 6.48 -3.19
N LEU A 106 11.97 6.26 -2.40
CA LEU A 106 12.61 4.93 -2.29
C LEU A 106 11.67 3.84 -1.76
N ALA A 107 10.77 4.19 -0.82
CA ALA A 107 9.77 3.26 -0.32
C ALA A 107 8.82 2.79 -1.44
N SER A 108 8.38 3.69 -2.32
CA SER A 108 7.56 3.35 -3.48
C SER A 108 8.30 2.42 -4.45
N ILE A 109 9.60 2.67 -4.69
CA ILE A 109 10.44 1.80 -5.53
C ILE A 109 10.56 0.40 -4.92
N LEU A 110 10.88 0.30 -3.63
CA LEU A 110 10.97 -0.98 -2.91
C LEU A 110 9.64 -1.74 -2.95
N THR A 111 8.51 -1.08 -2.71
CA THR A 111 7.19 -1.71 -2.79
C THR A 111 6.87 -2.18 -4.21
N PHE A 112 7.14 -1.37 -5.23
CA PHE A 112 6.96 -1.78 -6.62
C PHE A 112 7.77 -3.04 -6.94
N ILE A 113 9.08 -3.04 -6.62
CA ILE A 113 9.98 -4.14 -6.94
C ILE A 113 9.55 -5.41 -6.22
N SER A 114 9.35 -5.33 -4.91
CA SER A 114 9.01 -6.49 -4.09
C SER A 114 7.67 -7.11 -4.48
N PHE A 115 6.61 -6.31 -4.62
CA PHE A 115 5.30 -6.84 -5.01
C PHE A 115 5.32 -7.42 -6.41
N ARG A 116 5.97 -6.75 -7.36
CA ARG A 116 6.07 -7.25 -8.73
C ARG A 116 6.86 -8.56 -8.80
N GLU A 117 8.01 -8.65 -8.15
CA GLU A 117 8.83 -9.86 -8.17
C GLU A 117 8.12 -11.04 -7.50
N LEU A 118 7.45 -10.83 -6.36
CA LEU A 118 6.66 -11.89 -5.73
C LEU A 118 5.47 -12.32 -6.60
N LEU A 119 4.78 -11.38 -7.27
CA LEU A 119 3.69 -11.72 -8.17
C LEU A 119 4.14 -12.53 -9.40
N ARG A 120 5.39 -12.33 -9.85
CA ARG A 120 6.00 -13.15 -10.91
C ARG A 120 6.23 -14.58 -10.44
N LEU A 121 6.71 -14.76 -9.21
CA LEU A 121 7.06 -16.06 -8.63
C LEU A 121 5.84 -16.93 -8.28
N HIS A 122 4.72 -16.32 -7.90
CA HIS A 122 3.54 -17.07 -7.46
C HIS A 122 2.54 -17.31 -8.60
N ASN A 123 1.86 -18.46 -8.56
CA ASN A 123 0.74 -18.76 -9.46
C ASN A 123 -0.54 -18.04 -9.02
N GLN A 124 -0.74 -17.91 -7.71
CA GLN A 124 -1.77 -17.07 -7.10
C GLN A 124 -1.20 -16.36 -5.88
N ALA A 125 -1.63 -15.11 -5.66
CA ALA A 125 -1.21 -14.31 -4.53
C ALA A 125 -2.32 -13.40 -4.00
N SER A 126 -2.39 -13.24 -2.69
CA SER A 126 -3.17 -12.21 -2.00
C SER A 126 -2.21 -11.23 -1.34
N PHE A 127 -2.60 -9.96 -1.23
CA PHE A 127 -1.72 -8.93 -0.68
C PHE A 127 -2.34 -8.23 0.52
N PHE A 128 -1.50 -8.04 1.53
CA PHE A 128 -1.83 -7.43 2.79
C PHE A 128 -0.68 -6.52 3.22
N ILE A 129 -1.02 -5.38 3.83
CA ILE A 129 -0.06 -4.49 4.46
C ILE A 129 -0.42 -4.40 5.94
N ARG A 130 0.49 -4.89 6.77
CA ARG A 130 0.34 -4.87 8.22
C ARG A 130 0.93 -3.58 8.76
N MET A 131 0.11 -2.81 9.48
CA MET A 131 0.56 -1.61 10.17
C MET A 131 0.80 -1.92 11.65
N VAL A 132 1.69 -1.16 12.28
CA VAL A 132 1.87 -1.22 13.73
C VAL A 132 0.60 -0.68 14.40
N ARG A 133 -0.01 -1.48 15.28
CA ARG A 133 -1.34 -1.23 15.89
C ARG A 133 -1.27 -0.67 17.33
N LEU A 134 -0.09 -0.52 17.93
CA LEU A 134 0.04 -0.24 19.36
C LEU A 134 -0.29 1.22 19.67
N ILE A 135 -1.57 1.52 19.87
CA ILE A 135 -2.04 2.76 20.49
C ILE A 135 -3.07 2.38 21.56
N LYS A 136 -2.75 2.66 22.82
CA LYS A 136 -3.73 2.49 23.90
C LYS A 136 -4.66 3.70 23.95
N PRO A 137 -5.97 3.55 24.26
CA PRO A 137 -6.87 4.69 24.39
C PRO A 137 -6.41 5.75 25.39
N SER A 138 -5.71 5.33 26.45
CA SER A 138 -5.15 6.19 27.51
C SER A 138 -3.82 6.85 27.17
N GLU A 139 -3.24 6.55 26.02
CA GLU A 139 -1.95 7.09 25.59
C GLU A 139 -2.12 8.55 25.17
N LYS A 140 -1.45 9.46 25.89
CA LYS A 140 -1.55 10.91 25.64
C LYS A 140 -0.66 11.38 24.49
N GLU A 141 0.46 10.70 24.27
CA GLU A 141 1.38 10.98 23.17
C GLU A 141 1.12 10.04 22.00
N ILE A 142 0.05 10.30 21.26
CA ILE A 142 -0.23 9.57 20.01
C ILE A 142 0.35 10.38 18.86
N ARG A 143 1.22 9.76 18.07
CA ARG A 143 1.81 10.36 16.86
C ARG A 143 1.27 9.67 15.62
N ALA A 144 1.19 10.40 14.52
CA ALA A 144 0.97 9.80 13.22
C ALA A 144 2.14 8.86 12.90
N GLN A 145 1.83 7.57 12.71
CA GLN A 145 2.78 6.55 12.29
C GLN A 145 2.37 6.00 10.93
N ASN A 146 3.30 5.33 10.25
CA ASN A 146 3.04 4.60 9.00
C ASN A 146 2.46 5.47 7.87
N VAL A 147 2.75 6.78 7.87
CA VAL A 147 2.18 7.74 6.90
C VAL A 147 2.55 7.36 5.47
N GLY A 148 3.85 7.19 5.21
CA GLY A 148 4.35 6.87 3.87
C GLY A 148 3.78 5.57 3.32
N ILE A 149 3.72 4.51 4.13
CA ILE A 149 3.16 3.23 3.70
C ILE A 149 1.63 3.29 3.55
N GLY A 150 0.92 4.10 4.34
CA GLY A 150 -0.51 4.36 4.13
C GLY A 150 -0.80 5.06 2.80
N VAL A 151 0.03 6.04 2.41
CA VAL A 151 -0.03 6.69 1.09
C VAL A 151 0.24 5.68 -0.03
N ILE A 152 1.27 4.84 0.11
CA ILE A 152 1.59 3.78 -0.86
C ILE A 152 0.42 2.78 -0.98
N ALA A 153 -0.15 2.34 0.14
CA ALA A 153 -1.30 1.44 0.16
C ALA A 153 -2.48 2.02 -0.62
N LYS A 154 -2.84 3.29 -0.34
CA LYS A 154 -3.91 4.00 -1.06
C LYS A 154 -3.64 4.10 -2.56
N LYS A 155 -2.42 4.47 -2.96
CA LYS A 155 -2.01 4.56 -4.37
C LYS A 155 -2.13 3.21 -5.05
N LEU A 156 -1.74 2.12 -4.40
CA LEU A 156 -1.90 0.76 -4.92
C LEU A 156 -3.35 0.25 -4.91
N GLY A 157 -4.30 0.98 -4.33
CA GLY A 157 -5.71 0.58 -4.28
C GLY A 157 -6.07 -0.30 -3.08
N PHE A 158 -5.18 -0.44 -2.10
CA PHE A 158 -5.51 -1.11 -0.86
C PHE A 158 -6.51 -0.27 -0.07
N SER A 159 -7.38 -0.96 0.65
CA SER A 159 -8.34 -0.35 1.56
C SER A 159 -8.07 -0.80 2.99
N PRO A 160 -8.39 0.02 4.00
CA PRO A 160 -8.37 -0.44 5.38
C PRO A 160 -9.18 -1.74 5.56
N GLU A 161 -8.69 -2.62 6.42
CA GLU A 161 -9.37 -3.86 6.81
C GLU A 161 -10.73 -3.54 7.47
N TYR A 162 -10.84 -2.38 8.10
CA TYR A 162 -12.05 -1.92 8.78
C TYR A 162 -13.14 -1.41 7.82
N ASN A 163 -14.40 -1.52 8.27
CA ASN A 163 -15.52 -0.81 7.67
C ASN A 163 -15.53 0.67 8.14
N LEU A 164 -14.71 1.51 7.51
CA LEU A 164 -14.61 2.94 7.88
C LEU A 164 -15.95 3.69 7.85
N PRO A 165 -16.84 3.51 6.85
CA PRO A 165 -18.15 4.16 6.87
C PRO A 165 -18.93 3.89 8.16
N GLN A 166 -18.92 2.65 8.65
CA GLN A 166 -19.57 2.26 9.89
C GLN A 166 -18.86 2.81 11.13
N LEU A 167 -17.53 2.80 11.14
CA LEU A 167 -16.74 3.28 12.28
C LEU A 167 -16.87 4.79 12.49
N LEU A 168 -16.98 5.56 11.41
CA LEU A 168 -17.04 7.02 11.45
C LEU A 168 -18.47 7.57 11.57
N LEU A 169 -19.47 6.73 11.91
CA LEU A 169 -20.82 7.21 12.23
C LEU A 169 -20.79 7.98 13.56
N GLU A 170 -21.55 9.06 13.66
CA GLU A 170 -21.65 9.90 14.87
C GLU A 170 -21.85 9.07 16.13
N LYS A 171 -22.81 8.12 16.12
CA LYS A 171 -23.10 7.24 17.25
C LYS A 171 -21.88 6.46 17.78
N ASN A 172 -20.89 6.21 16.93
CA ASN A 172 -19.70 5.43 17.26
C ASN A 172 -18.50 6.31 17.64
N ILE A 173 -18.52 7.61 17.31
CA ILE A 173 -17.44 8.55 17.65
C ILE A 173 -17.68 9.07 19.07
N VAL A 174 -16.64 9.04 19.89
CA VAL A 174 -16.63 9.59 21.26
C VAL A 174 -15.98 10.97 21.27
N GLU A 175 -14.84 11.08 20.59
CA GLU A 175 -14.00 12.27 20.61
C GLU A 175 -13.21 12.33 19.31
N ILE A 176 -13.00 13.54 18.79
CA ILE A 176 -12.01 13.79 17.75
C ILE A 176 -11.06 14.87 18.22
N THR A 177 -9.77 14.54 18.29
CA THR A 177 -8.71 15.45 18.75
C THR A 177 -7.72 15.69 17.60
N PRO A 178 -7.45 16.95 17.20
CA PRO A 178 -6.37 17.23 16.26
C PRO A 178 -5.02 16.89 16.89
N LEU A 179 -4.13 16.31 16.09
CA LEU A 179 -2.74 16.04 16.42
C LEU A 179 -1.85 16.93 15.54
N PRO A 180 -0.99 17.77 16.12
CA PRO A 180 -0.10 18.62 15.34
C PRO A 180 0.91 17.78 14.56
N ALA A 181 1.49 18.39 13.53
CA ALA A 181 2.63 17.86 12.80
C ALA A 181 3.82 17.63 13.76
N PHE A 182 4.60 16.59 13.49
CA PHE A 182 5.76 16.25 14.30
C PHE A 182 6.88 15.67 13.44
N GLU A 183 8.07 16.27 13.51
CA GLU A 183 9.21 15.94 12.65
C GLU A 183 8.83 15.92 11.15
N ASP A 184 8.89 14.73 10.52
CA ASP A 184 8.58 14.50 9.11
C ASP A 184 7.16 13.94 8.89
N MET A 185 6.31 13.96 9.92
CA MET A 185 4.94 13.48 9.88
C MET A 185 3.94 14.64 9.71
N PRO A 186 2.96 14.51 8.81
CA PRO A 186 1.89 15.48 8.65
C PRO A 186 1.01 15.53 9.90
N PRO A 187 0.23 16.61 10.06
CA PRO A 187 -0.78 16.65 11.08
C PRO A 187 -1.84 15.57 10.88
N ALA A 188 -2.49 15.18 11.97
CA ALA A 188 -3.42 14.08 12.00
C ALA A 188 -4.61 14.36 12.93
N TYR A 189 -5.49 13.37 13.05
CA TYR A 189 -6.64 13.34 13.92
C TYR A 189 -6.65 12.02 14.70
N ARG A 190 -6.76 12.13 16.02
CA ARG A 190 -7.10 11.02 16.90
C ARG A 190 -8.62 10.95 16.99
N ILE A 191 -9.20 9.86 16.51
CA ILE A 191 -10.65 9.60 16.55
C ILE A 191 -10.87 8.48 17.56
N VAL A 192 -11.46 8.81 18.71
CA VAL A 192 -11.83 7.84 19.74
C VAL A 192 -13.19 7.25 19.39
N LEU A 193 -13.29 5.93 19.43
CA LEU A 193 -14.45 5.16 19.03
C LEU A 193 -15.03 4.38 20.21
N ARG A 194 -16.35 4.15 20.19
CA ARG A 194 -17.04 3.28 21.15
C ARG A 194 -16.78 1.80 20.88
N SER A 195 -16.51 1.43 19.64
CA SER A 195 -16.25 0.05 19.21
C SER A 195 -14.82 -0.12 18.69
N TYR A 196 -14.38 -1.38 18.59
CA TYR A 196 -13.05 -1.73 18.09
C TYR A 196 -12.79 -1.08 16.71
N PRO A 197 -11.61 -0.46 16.46
CA PRO A 197 -10.37 -0.54 17.24
C PRO A 197 -10.20 0.46 18.40
N LEU A 198 -11.28 1.12 18.86
CA LEU A 198 -11.30 2.11 19.94
C LEU A 198 -10.57 3.43 19.66
N VAL A 199 -9.49 3.41 18.87
CA VAL A 199 -8.78 4.62 18.42
C VAL A 199 -8.36 4.44 16.96
N LEU A 200 -8.68 5.45 16.14
CA LEU A 200 -8.10 5.62 14.82
C LEU A 200 -7.19 6.85 14.81
N VAL A 201 -6.02 6.73 14.19
CA VAL A 201 -5.19 7.87 13.83
C VAL A 201 -5.33 8.07 12.33
N SER A 202 -5.97 9.17 11.96
CA SER A 202 -6.27 9.51 10.57
C SER A 202 -5.45 10.73 10.15
N PHE A 203 -4.86 10.71 8.96
CA PHE A 203 -4.30 11.91 8.34
C PHE A 203 -4.97 12.16 6.99
N LEU A 204 -5.05 13.43 6.63
CA LEU A 204 -5.74 13.86 5.41
C LEU A 204 -4.77 13.96 4.25
N VAL A 205 -5.24 13.56 3.08
CA VAL A 205 -4.50 13.67 1.83
C VAL A 205 -5.34 14.36 0.75
N ASP A 206 -4.64 14.99 -0.19
CA ASP A 206 -5.23 15.39 -1.45
C ASP A 206 -5.72 14.15 -2.21
N PRO A 207 -7.00 14.08 -2.63
CA PRO A 207 -7.54 12.90 -3.29
C PRO A 207 -6.96 12.64 -4.69
N LYS A 208 -6.44 13.68 -5.36
CA LYS A 208 -5.82 13.58 -6.69
C LYS A 208 -4.36 13.13 -6.60
N THR A 209 -3.59 13.70 -5.67
CA THR A 209 -2.14 13.44 -5.60
C THR A 209 -1.76 12.42 -4.52
N SER A 210 -2.65 12.17 -3.58
CA SER A 210 -2.40 11.42 -2.34
C SER A 210 -1.30 12.02 -1.46
N HIS A 211 -0.91 13.28 -1.68
CA HIS A 211 0.00 13.99 -0.78
C HIS A 211 -0.72 14.38 0.51
N PRO A 212 -0.12 14.14 1.70
CA PRO A 212 -0.68 14.61 2.96
C PRO A 212 -0.82 16.13 2.98
N PHE A 213 -1.91 16.60 3.57
CA PHE A 213 -2.07 18.03 3.88
C PHE A 213 -1.17 18.42 5.04
N ASP A 214 -0.68 19.66 5.00
CA ASP A 214 0.03 20.29 6.11
C ASP A 214 -0.93 21.07 7.03
N GLU A 215 -0.39 21.63 8.11
CA GLU A 215 -1.16 22.42 9.09
C GLU A 215 -1.67 23.75 8.55
N SER A 216 -1.11 24.24 7.43
CA SER A 216 -1.55 25.48 6.78
C SER A 216 -2.81 25.27 5.94
N ASN A 217 -3.08 24.02 5.55
CA ASN A 217 -4.20 23.68 4.70
C ASN A 217 -5.56 24.01 5.39
N PRO A 218 -6.43 24.82 4.76
CA PRO A 218 -7.73 25.19 5.33
C PRO A 218 -8.64 24.00 5.64
N ILE A 219 -8.55 22.91 4.87
CA ILE A 219 -9.34 21.69 5.09
C ILE A 219 -8.94 21.06 6.42
N TYR A 220 -7.65 20.97 6.72
CA TYR A 220 -7.17 20.47 8.00
C TYR A 220 -7.58 21.39 9.17
N ARG A 221 -7.63 22.71 8.96
CA ARG A 221 -8.02 23.68 10.01
C ARG A 221 -9.53 23.73 10.28
N SER A 222 -10.35 23.13 9.42
CA SER A 222 -11.80 23.13 9.60
C SER A 222 -12.22 22.30 10.82
N VAL A 223 -13.32 22.68 11.46
CA VAL A 223 -13.87 21.94 12.61
C VAL A 223 -14.28 20.55 12.12
N ILE A 224 -13.60 19.52 12.63
CA ILE A 224 -13.93 18.14 12.31
C ILE A 224 -15.16 17.70 13.11
N THR A 225 -16.22 17.35 12.40
CA THR A 225 -17.40 16.68 12.93
C THR A 225 -17.52 15.29 12.29
N PRO A 226 -18.35 14.39 12.87
CA PRO A 226 -18.64 13.09 12.25
C PRO A 226 -19.09 13.19 10.79
N ASP A 227 -19.96 14.14 10.45
CA ASP A 227 -20.44 14.36 9.08
C ASP A 227 -19.31 14.79 8.15
N VAL A 228 -18.46 15.70 8.60
CA VAL A 228 -17.28 16.14 7.84
C VAL A 228 -16.32 14.96 7.61
N ALA A 229 -16.13 14.08 8.60
CA ALA A 229 -15.31 12.89 8.44
C ALA A 229 -15.88 11.91 7.39
N GLN A 230 -17.22 11.77 7.30
CA GLN A 230 -17.88 11.00 6.24
C GLN A 230 -17.69 11.62 4.85
N VAL A 231 -17.77 12.95 4.75
CA VAL A 231 -17.49 13.68 3.51
C VAL A 231 -16.03 13.46 3.08
N TRP A 232 -15.07 13.55 4.00
CA TRP A 232 -13.67 13.28 3.67
C TRP A 232 -13.42 11.82 3.28
N LEU A 233 -14.09 10.88 3.94
CA LEU A 233 -14.01 9.46 3.58
C LEU A 233 -14.51 9.21 2.16
N SER A 234 -15.70 9.72 1.82
CA SER A 234 -16.33 9.53 0.51
C SER A 234 -15.55 10.21 -0.62
N ASN A 235 -14.88 11.32 -0.34
CA ASN A 235 -13.96 11.96 -1.28
C ASN A 235 -12.58 11.30 -1.33
N GLY A 236 -12.35 10.23 -0.57
CA GLY A 236 -11.07 9.52 -0.56
C GLY A 236 -9.93 10.37 0.00
N MET A 237 -10.18 11.16 1.03
CA MET A 237 -9.18 12.04 1.66
C MET A 237 -8.56 11.42 2.92
N ILE A 238 -9.14 10.34 3.44
CA ILE A 238 -8.71 9.71 4.70
C ILE A 238 -7.69 8.59 4.45
N ILE A 239 -6.64 8.56 5.27
CA ILE A 239 -5.73 7.43 5.46
C ILE A 239 -5.59 7.15 6.96
N ILE A 240 -5.60 5.87 7.35
CA ILE A 240 -5.49 5.41 8.73
C ILE A 240 -4.06 4.94 8.99
N GLY A 241 -3.32 5.63 9.86
CA GLY A 241 -1.93 5.30 10.17
C GLY A 241 -1.75 4.06 11.06
N ASN A 242 -2.76 3.67 11.82
CA ASN A 242 -2.71 2.55 12.77
C ASN A 242 -3.61 1.36 12.40
N GLY A 243 -4.01 1.24 11.13
CA GLY A 243 -4.91 0.20 10.64
C GLY A 243 -4.29 -0.64 9.54
N ASN A 244 -4.55 -1.95 9.52
CA ASN A 244 -4.09 -2.81 8.43
C ASN A 244 -4.82 -2.51 7.12
N TYR A 245 -4.18 -2.86 6.01
CA TYR A 245 -4.68 -2.63 4.67
C TYR A 245 -4.73 -3.93 3.89
N ILE A 246 -5.85 -4.17 3.21
CA ILE A 246 -6.08 -5.35 2.38
C ILE A 246 -6.37 -4.93 0.94
N LEU A 247 -5.91 -5.75 -0.01
CA LEU A 247 -6.24 -5.57 -1.40
C LEU A 247 -7.58 -6.26 -1.72
N LYS A 248 -8.64 -5.46 -1.77
CA LYS A 248 -9.97 -5.90 -2.17
C LYS A 248 -10.13 -5.90 -3.69
N ARG A 249 -11.27 -6.40 -4.17
CA ARG A 249 -11.57 -6.52 -5.60
C ARG A 249 -11.51 -5.17 -6.33
N GLU A 250 -11.99 -4.12 -5.68
CA GLU A 250 -12.08 -2.76 -6.23
C GLU A 250 -10.70 -2.13 -6.44
N GLY A 251 -9.71 -2.55 -5.66
CA GLY A 251 -8.33 -2.07 -5.73
C GLY A 251 -7.48 -2.74 -6.81
N LEU A 252 -7.91 -3.90 -7.33
CA LEU A 252 -7.10 -4.72 -8.22
C LEU A 252 -6.59 -3.98 -9.45
N ASN A 253 -7.49 -3.29 -10.17
CA ASN A 253 -7.12 -2.60 -11.40
C ASN A 253 -6.05 -1.52 -11.13
N ARG A 254 -6.15 -0.84 -9.99
CA ARG A 254 -5.18 0.19 -9.59
C ARG A 254 -3.81 -0.43 -9.29
N MET A 255 -3.77 -1.52 -8.51
CA MET A 255 -2.52 -2.23 -8.24
C MET A 255 -1.84 -2.70 -9.52
N ILE A 256 -2.60 -3.32 -10.43
CA ILE A 256 -2.05 -3.83 -11.69
C ILE A 256 -1.47 -2.71 -12.56
N ASN A 257 -2.16 -1.58 -12.65
CA ASN A 257 -1.68 -0.42 -13.41
C ASN A 257 -0.40 0.20 -12.83
N HIS A 258 -0.11 -0.02 -11.55
CA HIS A 258 1.15 0.40 -10.96
C HIS A 258 2.28 -0.62 -11.13
N LEU A 259 1.99 -1.91 -11.25
CA LEU A 259 3.01 -2.97 -11.24
C LEU A 259 3.36 -3.52 -12.61
N ALA A 260 2.41 -3.58 -13.54
CA ALA A 260 2.62 -4.18 -14.85
C ALA A 260 3.31 -3.20 -15.81
N ARG A 261 4.26 -3.72 -16.59
CA ARG A 261 5.02 -2.96 -17.60
C ARG A 261 4.28 -2.81 -18.92
N ASN A 262 3.41 -3.76 -19.23
CA ASN A 262 2.64 -3.79 -20.46
C ASN A 262 1.31 -4.51 -20.24
N GLU A 263 0.44 -4.45 -21.24
CA GLU A 263 -0.91 -4.99 -21.15
C GLU A 263 -0.94 -6.52 -20.96
N GLU A 264 -0.02 -7.25 -21.58
CA GLU A 264 0.05 -8.71 -21.45
C GLU A 264 0.40 -9.13 -20.02
N GLU A 265 1.44 -8.50 -19.43
CA GLU A 265 1.82 -8.68 -18.04
C GLU A 265 0.67 -8.29 -17.11
N ALA A 266 -0.04 -7.19 -17.42
CA ALA A 266 -1.18 -6.74 -16.66
C ALA A 266 -2.31 -7.79 -16.63
N LYS A 267 -2.62 -8.42 -17.77
CA LYS A 267 -3.61 -9.51 -17.87
C LYS A 267 -3.20 -10.74 -17.06
N ILE A 268 -1.91 -11.10 -17.11
CA ILE A 268 -1.36 -12.22 -16.34
C ILE A 268 -1.47 -11.92 -14.85
N PHE A 269 -0.97 -10.77 -14.41
CA PHE A 269 -0.99 -10.35 -13.01
C PHE A 269 -2.42 -10.26 -12.48
N PHE A 270 -3.35 -9.68 -13.23
CA PHE A 270 -4.75 -9.58 -12.83
C PHE A 270 -5.38 -10.94 -12.51
N ARG A 271 -5.02 -12.00 -13.26
CA ARG A 271 -5.51 -13.36 -13.02
C ARG A 271 -4.86 -14.05 -11.82
N LYS A 272 -3.61 -13.67 -11.50
CA LYS A 272 -2.86 -14.22 -10.37
C LYS A 272 -3.32 -13.66 -9.03
N ILE A 273 -3.82 -12.43 -8.99
CA ILE A 273 -4.21 -11.81 -7.73
C ILE A 273 -5.57 -12.34 -7.24
N LYS A 274 -5.58 -12.86 -6.02
CA LYS A 274 -6.79 -13.21 -5.26
C LYS A 274 -7.10 -12.10 -4.25
N PRO A 275 -8.17 -11.31 -4.45
CA PRO A 275 -8.63 -10.35 -3.45
C PRO A 275 -8.88 -10.98 -2.10
N LEU A 276 -8.64 -10.22 -1.04
CA LEU A 276 -9.01 -10.56 0.34
C LEU A 276 -10.36 -9.94 0.72
#